data_AF-A0A9D7LS28-F1
#
_entry.id   AF-A0A9D7LS28-F1
#
_cell.length_a   1.000
_cell.length_b   1.000
_cell.length_c   1.000
_cell.angle_alpha   90.00
_cell.angle_beta   90.00
_cell.angle_gamma   90.00
#
_symmetry.space_group_name_H-M   'P 1'
#
loop_
_entity.id
_entity.type
_entity.pdbx_description
1 polymer ?
#
loop_
_entity_poly.entity_id
_entity_poly.type
_entity_poly.pdbx_seq_one_letter_code
_entity_poly.pdbx_strand_id
1 'polypeptide(L)' 'MRSGLPAWDGLRFEFDDPRVPESIQQRVVAMAQPDWELCFADTKEGGEWWLFDDTGELIEAFWLEQ' A
#
# COMPACT_ATOMS: atom_id res chain seq x y z
N MET A 1 8.06 6.58 -12.06
CA MET A 1 7.88 7.58 -10.98
C MET A 1 7.92 6.83 -9.65
N ARG A 2 8.62 7.30 -8.60
CA ARG A 2 8.60 6.63 -7.28
C ARG A 2 7.23 6.86 -6.64
N SER A 3 6.58 5.81 -6.14
CA SER A 3 5.38 5.94 -5.33
C SER A 3 5.72 6.37 -3.90
N GLY A 4 4.96 7.31 -3.32
CA GLY A 4 5.08 7.71 -1.93
C GLY A 4 6.37 8.44 -1.53
N LEU A 5 6.56 8.65 -0.22
CA LEU A 5 7.71 9.33 0.37
C LEU A 5 8.48 8.39 1.31
N PRO A 6 9.82 8.41 1.35
CA PRO A 6 10.60 7.56 2.26
C PRO A 6 10.26 7.71 3.74
N ALA A 7 9.79 8.90 4.16
CA ALA A 7 9.35 9.13 5.53
C ALA A 7 8.07 8.38 5.93
N TRP A 8 7.42 7.70 4.98
CA TRP A 8 6.23 6.88 5.20
C TRP A 8 6.55 5.42 5.47
N ASP A 9 7.82 5.03 5.43
CA ASP A 9 8.23 3.64 5.66
C ASP A 9 7.68 3.08 6.98
N GLY A 10 6.96 1.96 6.88
CA GLY A 10 6.30 1.29 7.99
C GLY A 10 5.01 1.95 8.49
N LEU A 11 4.55 3.05 7.88
CA LEU A 11 3.29 3.68 8.25
C LEU A 11 2.08 2.98 7.62
N ARG A 12 0.96 3.04 8.35
CA ARG A 12 -0.36 2.56 7.92
C ARG A 12 -1.18 3.68 7.30
N PHE A 13 -2.00 3.32 6.33
CA PHE A 13 -2.86 4.22 5.59
C PHE A 13 -4.25 3.62 5.44
N GLU A 14 -5.27 4.50 5.45
CA GLU A 14 -6.62 4.12 5.06
C GLU A 14 -6.64 3.77 3.56
N PHE A 15 -7.55 2.88 3.14
CA PHE A 15 -7.62 2.44 1.74
C PHE A 15 -8.01 3.55 0.76
N ASP A 16 -8.69 4.60 1.24
CA ASP A 16 -9.09 5.79 0.49
C ASP A 16 -8.19 7.01 0.79
N ASP A 17 -7.06 6.82 1.46
CA ASP A 17 -6.15 7.91 1.80
C ASP A 17 -5.64 8.60 0.53
N PRO A 18 -5.83 9.92 0.36
CA PRO A 18 -5.48 10.63 -0.88
C PRO A 18 -3.98 10.66 -1.18
N ARG A 19 -3.13 10.24 -0.24
CA ARG A 19 -1.68 10.09 -0.43
C ARG A 19 -1.34 8.78 -1.17
N VAL A 20 -2.21 7.79 -1.11
CA VAL A 20 -2.08 6.54 -1.89
C VAL A 20 -2.45 6.86 -3.35
N PRO A 21 -1.66 6.45 -4.35
CA PRO A 21 -2.02 6.66 -5.75
C PRO A 21 -3.38 6.03 -6.11
N GLU A 22 -4.20 6.73 -6.88
CA GLU A 22 -5.57 6.30 -7.23
C GLU A 22 -5.63 4.89 -7.85
N SER A 23 -4.67 4.55 -8.72
CA SER A 23 -4.59 3.21 -9.33
C SER A 23 -4.36 2.09 -8.31
N ILE A 24 -3.66 2.39 -7.23
CA ILE A 24 -3.41 1.45 -6.13
C ILE A 24 -4.64 1.39 -5.22
N GLN A 25 -5.24 2.53 -4.89
CA GLN A 25 -6.50 2.56 -4.13
C GLN A 25 -7.58 1.70 -4.81
N GLN A 26 -7.78 1.85 -6.12
CA GLN A 26 -8.75 1.07 -6.89
C GLN A 26 -8.51 -0.44 -6.79
N ARG A 27 -7.24 -0.88 -6.83
CA ARG A 27 -6.88 -2.29 -6.69
C ARG A 27 -7.08 -2.81 -5.27
N VAL A 28 -6.68 -2.03 -4.27
CA VAL A 28 -6.86 -2.37 -2.85
C VAL A 28 -8.34 -2.47 -2.51
N VAL A 29 -9.14 -1.46 -2.83
CA VAL A 29 -10.59 -1.43 -2.57
C VAL A 29 -11.34 -2.59 -3.27
N ALA A 30 -10.84 -3.07 -4.41
CA ALA A 30 -11.45 -4.20 -5.11
C ALA A 30 -11.27 -5.55 -4.42
N MET A 31 -10.33 -5.69 -3.48
CA MET A 31 -10.03 -6.98 -2.83
C MET A 31 -9.95 -6.95 -1.30
N ALA A 32 -9.67 -5.79 -0.72
CA ALA A 32 -9.47 -5.68 0.72
C ALA A 32 -10.75 -6.03 1.48
N GLN A 33 -10.58 -6.72 2.61
CA GLN A 33 -11.65 -7.06 3.51
C GLN A 33 -11.62 -6.13 4.74
N PRO A 34 -12.69 -6.10 5.55
CA PRO A 34 -12.63 -5.46 6.86
C PRO A 34 -11.42 -5.99 7.67
N ASP A 35 -10.84 -5.10 8.49
CA ASP A 35 -9.70 -5.37 9.38
C ASP A 35 -8.36 -5.65 8.69
N TRP A 36 -8.29 -5.60 7.35
CA TRP A 36 -7.03 -5.61 6.61
C TRP A 36 -6.30 -4.27 6.73
N GLU A 37 -4.98 -4.28 6.59
CA GLU A 37 -4.13 -3.10 6.76
C GLU A 37 -3.32 -2.79 5.50
N LEU A 38 -3.28 -1.52 5.08
CA LEU A 38 -2.40 -1.05 4.02
C LEU A 38 -1.21 -0.29 4.63
N CYS A 39 0.00 -0.77 4.36
CA CYS A 39 1.25 -0.16 4.81
C CYS A 39 2.08 0.34 3.64
N PHE A 40 2.92 1.34 3.86
CA PHE A 40 3.94 1.75 2.90
C PHE A 40 5.31 1.18 3.28
N ALA A 41 6.04 0.66 2.30
CA ALA A 41 7.42 0.19 2.44
C ALA A 41 8.35 0.96 1.50
N ASP A 42 9.40 1.56 2.06
CA ASP A 42 10.44 2.25 1.30
C ASP A 42 11.57 1.28 0.95
N THR A 43 11.58 0.79 -0.28
CA THR A 43 12.58 -0.19 -0.75
C THR A 43 13.66 0.49 -1.59
N LYS A 44 14.71 -0.29 -1.90
CA LYS A 44 15.78 0.15 -2.79
C LYS A 44 15.29 0.39 -4.23
N GLU A 45 14.19 -0.26 -4.62
CA GLU A 45 13.62 -0.20 -5.97
C GLU A 45 12.53 0.87 -6.09
N GLY A 46 11.93 1.28 -4.98
CA GLY A 46 10.93 2.33 -4.94
C GLY A 46 10.08 2.27 -3.69
N GLY A 47 8.94 2.95 -3.72
CA GLY A 47 7.92 2.78 -2.69
C GLY A 47 6.93 1.70 -3.10
N GLU A 48 6.68 0.78 -2.18
CA GLU A 48 5.70 -0.29 -2.31
C GLU A 48 4.57 -0.08 -1.30
N TRP A 49 3.38 -0.56 -1.64
CA TRP A 49 2.24 -0.58 -0.75
C TRP A 49 1.87 -2.02 -0.46
N TRP A 50 1.87 -2.40 0.80
CA TRP A 50 1.70 -3.78 1.24
C TRP A 50 0.35 -3.92 1.92
N LEU A 51 -0.47 -4.83 1.42
CA LEU A 51 -1.77 -5.16 1.99
C LEU A 51 -1.63 -6.43 2.84
N PHE A 52 -1.93 -6.28 4.12
CA PHE A 52 -1.91 -7.36 5.10
C PHE A 52 -3.33 -7.76 5.49
N ASP A 53 -3.54 -9.03 5.77
CA ASP A 53 -4.78 -9.50 6.38
C ASP A 53 -4.83 -9.26 7.90
N ASP A 54 -5.92 -9.68 8.53
CA ASP A 54 -6.17 -9.55 9.96
C ASP A 54 -5.23 -10.41 10.83
N THR A 55 -4.48 -11.33 10.23
CA THR A 55 -3.45 -12.14 10.89
C THR A 55 -2.04 -11.56 10.74
N GLY A 56 -1.89 -10.52 9.92
CA GLY A 56 -0.60 -9.90 9.58
C GLY A 56 0.15 -10.64 8.47
N GLU A 57 -0.50 -11.53 7.71
CA GLU A 57 0.09 -12.13 6.52
C GLU A 57 0.01 -11.16 5.33
N LEU A 58 1.09 -11.06 4.56
CA LEU A 58 1.13 -10.23 3.36
C LEU A 58 0.30 -10.90 2.26
N ILE A 59 -0.79 -10.24 1.85
CA ILE A 59 -1.67 -10.71 0.78
C ILE A 59 -1.16 -10.27 -0.59
N GLU A 60 -0.79 -9.00 -0.73
CA GLU A 60 -0.34 -8.42 -1.99
C GLU A 60 0.56 -7.20 -1.78
N ALA A 61 1.48 -6.97 -2.72
CA ALA A 61 2.30 -5.77 -2.81
C ALA A 61 1.99 -5.00 -4.10
N PHE A 62 1.85 -3.68 -4.00
CA PHE A 62 1.55 -2.79 -5.11
C PHE A 62 2.69 -1.78 -5.32
N TRP A 63 3.00 -1.49 -6.58
CA TRP A 63 3.92 -0.44 -6.98
C TRP A 63 3.37 0.31 -8.19
N LEU A 64 3.86 1.53 -8.43
CA LEU A 64 3.57 2.24 -9.67
C LEU A 64 4.47 1.67 -10.77
N GLU A 65 3.86 1.01 -11.75
CA GLU A 65 4.54 0.57 -12.97
C GLU A 65 5.09 1.79 -13.74
N GLN A 66 6.27 1.64 -14.33
CA GLN A 66 7.02 2.72 -14.98
C GLN A 66 6.49 3.07 -16.37
#